data_AF-A0A4Q5QFS0-F1
#
_entry.id   AF-A0A4Q5QFS0-F1
#
_cell.length_a   1.000
_cell.length_b   1.000
_cell.length_c   1.000
_cell.angle_alpha   90.00
_cell.angle_beta   90.00
_cell.angle_gamma   90.00
#
_symmetry.space_group_name_H-M   'P 1'
#
loop_
_entity.id
_entity.type
_entity.pdbx_description
1 polymer ?
#
loop_
_entity_poly.entity_id
_entity_poly.type
_entity_poly.pdbx_seq_one_letter_code
_entity_poly.pdbx_strand_id
1 'polypeptide(L)'
;MEGQAFVYIMASGRYGTLYLGSTVNLLKRIWEHRNGVVPGFTKRYDCKLLVWYEACGEWETARQRELQMKGWKRDWKVREIEGLNPDWADLYDRIALP
;
A
#
# COMPACT_ATOMS: atom_id res chain seq x y z
N MET A 1 -16.81 -7.54 15.52
CA MET A 1 -16.85 -6.41 14.57
C MET A 1 -15.61 -5.56 14.81
N GLU A 2 -14.43 -6.18 14.79
CA GLU A 2 -13.58 -6.47 13.63
C GLU A 2 -13.01 -5.19 13.02
N GLY A 3 -11.71 -5.01 13.29
CA GLY A 3 -10.93 -3.86 12.86
C GLY A 3 -10.84 -3.79 11.34
N GLN A 4 -10.99 -2.58 10.83
CA GLN A 4 -10.86 -2.23 9.43
C GLN A 4 -9.62 -2.87 8.78
N ALA A 5 -9.84 -3.65 7.73
CA ALA A 5 -8.76 -4.16 6.87
C ALA A 5 -8.51 -3.23 5.68
N PHE A 6 -7.28 -3.27 5.18
CA PHE A 6 -6.80 -2.41 4.10
C PHE A 6 -6.01 -3.20 3.07
N VAL A 7 -6.08 -2.77 1.82
CA VAL A 7 -5.10 -3.07 0.77
C VAL A 7 -4.30 -1.81 0.52
N TYR A 8 -3.00 -1.93 0.27
CA TYR A 8 -2.12 -0.80 0.08
C TYR A 8 -1.05 -1.06 -0.97
N ILE A 9 -0.55 0.02 -1.56
CA ILE A 9 0.60 0.01 -2.48
C ILE A 9 1.72 0.87 -1.90
N MET A 10 2.89 0.24 -1.73
CA MET A 10 4.16 0.92 -1.48
C MET A 10 4.92 1.10 -2.79
N ALA A 11 5.60 2.22 -2.96
CA ALA A 11 6.45 2.49 -4.12
C ALA A 11 7.87 2.89 -3.70
N SER A 12 8.85 2.58 -4.55
CA SER A 12 10.22 3.12 -4.42
C SER A 12 10.38 4.53 -4.98
N GLY A 13 9.36 5.01 -5.70
CA GLY A 13 9.33 6.30 -6.38
C GLY A 13 8.24 6.31 -7.45
N ARG A 14 8.02 7.46 -8.09
CA ARG A 14 7.06 7.59 -9.19
C ARG A 14 7.45 6.65 -10.34
N TYR A 15 6.50 5.81 -10.77
CA TYR A 15 6.69 4.72 -11.75
C TYR A 15 7.75 3.66 -11.38
N GLY A 16 8.28 3.69 -10.16
CA GLY A 16 9.26 2.72 -9.68
C GLY A 16 8.66 1.35 -9.36
N THR A 17 9.39 0.58 -8.54
CA THR A 17 8.94 -0.71 -8.06
C THR A 17 7.71 -0.54 -7.18
N LEU A 18 6.69 -1.37 -7.41
CA LEU A 18 5.52 -1.44 -6.54
C LEU A 18 5.54 -2.70 -5.69
N TYR A 19 5.12 -2.54 -4.45
CA TYR A 19 4.75 -3.62 -3.57
C TYR A 19 3.27 -3.45 -3.18
N LEU A 20 2.49 -4.51 -3.39
CA LEU A 20 1.08 -4.58 -3.03
C LEU A 20 0.92 -5.54 -1.85
N GLY A 21 0.14 -5.16 -0.85
CA GLY A 21 -0.16 -6.01 0.30
C GLY A 21 -1.46 -5.63 0.99
N SER A 22 -1.84 -6.45 1.98
CA SER A 22 -3.00 -6.19 2.85
C SER A 22 -2.61 -6.22 4.33
N THR A 23 -3.40 -5.54 5.18
CA THR A 23 -3.21 -5.52 6.64
C THR A 23 -4.46 -5.06 7.39
N VAL A 24 -4.59 -5.46 8.66
CA VAL A 24 -5.59 -4.90 9.60
C VAL A 24 -5.03 -3.73 10.44
N ASN A 25 -3.74 -3.42 10.30
CA ASN A 25 -3.11 -2.29 10.98
C ASN A 25 -2.20 -1.55 9.99
N LEU A 26 -2.81 -0.65 9.22
CA LEU A 26 -2.15 0.10 8.16
C LEU A 26 -0.97 0.91 8.71
N LEU A 27 -1.20 1.74 9.73
CA LEU A 27 -0.18 2.61 10.31
C LEU A 27 1.08 1.83 10.73
N LYS A 28 0.91 0.75 11.50
CA LYS A 28 2.05 -0.07 11.94
C LYS A 28 2.78 -0.69 10.76
N ARG A 29 2.04 -1.28 9.81
CA ARG A 29 2.65 -2.00 8.69
C ARG A 29 3.42 -1.07 7.75
N ILE A 30 2.88 0.11 7.47
CA ILE A 30 3.58 1.09 6.61
C ILE A 30 4.80 1.64 7.33
N TRP A 31 4.72 1.89 8.65
CA TRP A 31 5.89 2.27 9.44
C TRP A 31 7.01 1.22 9.38
N GLU A 32 6.68 -0.07 9.51
CA GLU A 32 7.65 -1.17 9.38
C GLU A 32 8.36 -1.16 8.01
N HIS A 33 7.61 -0.94 6.92
CA HIS A 33 8.17 -0.87 5.57
C HIS A 33 9.03 0.38 5.36
N ARG A 34 8.53 1.57 5.75
CA ARG A 34 9.28 2.85 5.73
C ARG A 34 10.63 2.71 6.42
N ASN A 35 10.63 2.14 7.63
CA ASN A 35 11.85 2.00 8.44
C ASN A 35 12.67 0.74 8.11
N GLY A 36 12.19 -0.15 7.23
CA GLY A 36 12.93 -1.36 6.84
C GLY A 36 13.15 -2.34 7.99
N VAL A 37 12.22 -2.36 8.94
CA VAL A 37 12.27 -3.19 10.16
C VAL A 37 12.17 -4.66 9.79
N VAL A 38 11.26 -4.98 8.85
CA VAL A 38 11.05 -6.36 8.38
C VAL A 38 11.90 -6.59 7.13
N PRO A 39 12.76 -7.64 7.10
CA PRO A 39 13.46 -8.03 5.88
C PRO A 39 12.45 -8.53 4.85
N GLY A 40 12.65 -8.21 3.57
CA GLY A 40 11.75 -8.63 2.51
C GLY A 40 11.85 -7.78 1.25
N PHE A 41 10.85 -7.93 0.37
CA PHE A 41 10.79 -7.26 -0.92
C PHE A 41 10.84 -5.73 -0.78
N THR A 42 10.04 -5.15 0.11
CA THR A 42 9.97 -3.70 0.33
C THR A 42 11.31 -3.13 0.79
N LYS A 43 12.02 -3.82 1.67
CA LYS A 43 13.38 -3.44 2.08
C LYS A 43 14.40 -3.59 0.95
N ARG A 44 14.32 -4.69 0.18
CA ARG A 44 15.26 -4.97 -0.92
C ARG A 44 15.17 -3.96 -2.06
N TYR A 45 13.96 -3.54 -2.40
CA TYR A 45 13.69 -2.65 -3.53
C TYR A 45 13.34 -1.22 -3.12
N ASP A 46 13.60 -0.87 -1.87
CA ASP A 46 13.36 0.46 -1.29
C ASP A 46 11.94 0.99 -1.50
N CYS A 47 10.93 0.12 -1.40
CA CYS A 47 9.52 0.54 -1.48
C CYS A 47 9.11 1.20 -0.15
N LYS A 48 9.40 2.50 -0.01
CA LYS A 48 9.22 3.27 1.23
C LYS A 48 8.05 4.24 1.22
N LEU A 49 7.47 4.56 0.06
CA LEU A 49 6.41 5.55 -0.05
C LEU A 49 5.05 4.86 -0.04
N LEU A 50 4.13 5.21 0.87
CA LEU A 50 2.74 4.80 0.76
C LEU A 50 2.06 5.67 -0.29
N VAL A 51 1.76 5.11 -1.46
CA VAL A 51 1.22 5.92 -2.57
C VAL A 51 -0.28 5.71 -2.78
N TRP A 52 -0.84 4.63 -2.25
CA TRP A 52 -2.27 4.32 -2.37
C TRP A 52 -2.70 3.32 -1.29
N TYR A 53 -3.94 3.44 -0.82
CA TYR A 53 -4.59 2.43 0.01
C TYR A 53 -6.11 2.46 -0.16
N GLU A 54 -6.77 1.35 0.14
CA GLU A 54 -8.22 1.18 0.11
C GLU A 54 -8.67 0.48 1.40
N ALA A 55 -9.74 0.99 2.00
CA ALA A 55 -10.37 0.45 3.19
C ALA A 55 -11.43 -0.60 2.77
N CYS A 56 -11.21 -1.88 3.08
CA CYS A 56 -12.03 -3.00 2.56
C CYS A 56 -13.07 -3.55 3.55
N GLY A 57 -13.14 -3.01 4.77
CA GLY A 57 -14.02 -3.45 5.84
C GLY A 57 -13.39 -4.63 6.57
N GLU A 58 -13.55 -5.82 6.01
CA GLU A 58 -13.12 -7.09 6.61
C GLU A 58 -11.85 -7.66 5.96
N TRP A 59 -11.14 -8.50 6.71
CA TRP A 59 -9.87 -9.08 6.29
C TRP A 59 -9.98 -9.90 4.99
N GLU A 60 -11.06 -10.68 4.84
CA GLU A 60 -11.27 -11.51 3.66
C GLU A 60 -11.44 -10.65 2.39
N THR A 61 -12.21 -9.56 2.48
CA THR A 61 -12.38 -8.59 1.39
C THR A 61 -11.05 -7.97 0.99
N ALA A 62 -10.20 -7.59 1.95
CA ALA A 62 -8.87 -7.06 1.66
C ALA A 62 -7.99 -8.09 0.94
N ARG A 63 -7.98 -9.36 1.37
CA ARG A 63 -7.20 -10.41 0.70
C ARG A 63 -7.68 -10.68 -0.72
N GLN A 64 -9.00 -10.73 -0.93
CA GLN A 64 -9.57 -10.93 -2.27
C GLN A 64 -9.21 -9.76 -3.19
N ARG A 65 -9.31 -8.52 -2.70
CA ARG A 65 -8.91 -7.32 -3.43
C ARG A 65 -7.42 -7.33 -3.78
N GLU A 66 -6.56 -7.70 -2.83
CA GLU A 66 -5.12 -7.88 -3.08
C GLU A 66 -4.86 -8.93 -4.16
N LEU A 67 -5.51 -10.10 -4.10
CA LEU A 67 -5.37 -11.17 -5.10
C LEU A 67 -5.79 -10.72 -6.50
N GLN A 68 -6.91 -10.02 -6.61
CA GLN A 68 -7.37 -9.44 -7.89
C GLN A 68 -6.32 -8.47 -8.44
N MET A 69 -5.86 -7.53 -7.61
CA MET A 69 -4.89 -6.52 -8.01
C MET A 69 -3.52 -7.11 -8.37
N LYS A 70 -3.10 -8.24 -7.78
CA LYS A 70 -1.87 -8.93 -8.19
C LYS A 70 -1.90 -9.32 -9.68
N GLY A 71 -3.07 -9.74 -10.19
CA GLY A 71 -3.27 -10.08 -11.60
C GLY A 71 -3.36 -8.88 -12.55
N TRP A 72 -3.47 -7.65 -12.04
CA TRP A 72 -3.63 -6.48 -12.89
C TRP A 72 -2.36 -6.09 -13.64
N LYS A 73 -2.55 -5.55 -14.85
CA LYS A 73 -1.51 -4.85 -15.59
C LYS A 73 -0.94 -3.70 -14.76
N ARG A 74 0.35 -3.40 -14.96
CA ARG A 74 1.06 -2.31 -14.27
C ARG A 74 0.34 -0.98 -14.45
N ASP A 75 -0.11 -0.69 -15.67
CA ASP A 75 -0.78 0.57 -16.01
C ASP A 75 -2.10 0.77 -15.27
N TRP A 76 -2.82 -0.31 -14.95
CA TRP A 76 -4.06 -0.20 -14.19
C TRP A 76 -3.77 0.20 -12.74
N LYS A 77 -2.72 -0.39 -12.14
CA LYS A 77 -2.25 0.03 -10.82
C LYS A 77 -1.78 1.49 -10.83
N VAL A 78 -1.10 1.95 -11.89
CA VAL A 78 -0.72 3.36 -12.05
C VAL A 78 -1.95 4.26 -12.06
N ARG A 79 -2.98 3.91 -12.84
CA ARG A 79 -4.22 4.70 -12.94
C ARG A 79 -4.94 4.83 -11.59
N GLU A 80 -5.01 3.75 -10.80
CA GLU A 80 -5.56 3.85 -9.43
C GLU A 80 -4.74 4.78 -8.54
N ILE A 81 -3.42 4.65 -8.56
CA ILE A 81 -2.53 5.51 -7.78
C ILE A 81 -2.73 6.97 -8.19
N GLU A 82 -2.67 7.28 -9.49
CA GLU A 82 -2.78 8.64 -9.99
C GLU A 82 -4.18 9.24 -9.82
N GLY A 83 -5.24 8.41 -9.80
CA GLY A 83 -6.60 8.85 -9.54
C GLY A 83 -6.80 9.35 -8.10
N LEU A 84 -6.07 8.79 -7.13
CA LEU A 84 -6.11 9.21 -5.73
C LEU A 84 -4.99 10.20 -5.36
N ASN A 85 -3.80 10.00 -5.93
CA ASN A 85 -2.54 10.60 -5.51
C ASN A 85 -1.67 10.89 -6.75
N PRO A 86 -2.02 11.91 -7.56
CA PRO A 86 -1.36 12.22 -8.83
C PRO A 86 0.13 12.56 -8.67
N ASP A 87 0.51 13.11 -7.52
CA ASP A 87 1.90 13.47 -7.22
C ASP A 87 2.71 12.31 -6.62
N TRP A 88 2.07 11.16 -6.37
CA TRP A 88 2.69 10.01 -5.70
C TRP A 88 3.31 10.41 -4.34
N ALA A 89 2.68 11.37 -3.66
CA ALA A 89 3.11 11.82 -2.34
C ALA A 89 3.05 10.66 -1.33
N ASP A 90 3.94 10.66 -0.35
CA ASP A 90 3.85 9.69 0.74
C ASP A 90 2.60 10.01 1.59
N LEU A 91 1.60 9.14 1.51
CA LEU A 91 0.34 9.28 2.22
C LEU A 91 0.46 8.91 3.69
N TYR A 92 1.58 8.32 4.13
CA TYR A 92 1.74 7.92 5.52
C TYR A 92 1.49 9.07 6.48
N ASP A 93 2.08 10.24 6.21
CA ASP A 93 1.97 11.38 7.13
C ASP A 93 0.53 11.92 7.19
N ARG A 94 -0.29 11.68 6.15
CA ARG A 94 -1.73 12.05 6.15
C ARG A 94 -2.59 11.14 7.00
N ILE A 95 -2.17 9.89 7.24
CA ILE A 95 -2.89 8.93 8.07
C ILE A 95 -2.28 8.74 9.46
N ALA A 96 -1.07 9.28 9.67
CA ALA A 96 -0.35 9.23 10.94
C ALA A 96 -0.62 10.42 11.84
N LEU A 97 -1.15 11.52 11.29
CA LEU A 97 -1.55 12.70 12.04
C LEU A 97 -3.01 12.56 12.49
N PRO A 98 -3.35 12.96 13.73
CA PRO A 98 -4.72 12.95 14.24
C PRO A 98 -5.64 13.97 13.55
#